data_AF-A0A969DM25-F1
#
_entry.id   AF-A0A969DM25-F1
#
_cell.length_a   1.000
_cell.length_b   1.000
_cell.length_c   1.000
_cell.angle_alpha   90.00
_cell.angle_beta   90.00
_cell.angle_gamma   90.00
#
_symmetry.space_group_name_H-M   'P 1'
#
loop_
_entity.id
_entity.type
_entity.pdbx_description
1 polymer ?
#
loop_
_entity_poly.entity_id
_entity_poly.type
_entity_poly.pdbx_seq_one_letter_code
_entity_poly.pdbx_strand_id
1 'polypeptide(L)'
;MAAPETDFASQSGAYETIAFEPEDGLSDEWHLIVLGQTYSLCLVCREHREPSAKKAVALPHMDQSRRFEGIWTFERSVCCSGAELLLKRIAQYRPELKAKIQTALKSINHEISSGFNQVDPAPFADRLVTYLQAGQYKQNKAYRQIAVKERKERLVNSITTTIRKSLDPHQVLSEAVSELGQTVGSDRCIIYQCTSNDEAAIIEYEFKIPELPSLVNQSWNFGHNPWFKTIDQEQDCIFIEDIRENEQVLENPSFYGSYRVPEFIHY
;
A
#
# COMPACT_ATOMS: atom_id res chain seq x y z
N MET A 1 -0.29 -12.31 11.43
CA MET A 1 -0.38 -12.21 12.90
C MET A 1 -1.74 -12.73 13.30
N ALA A 2 -1.79 -13.86 14.03
CA ALA A 2 -3.03 -14.34 14.63
C ALA A 2 -3.48 -13.34 15.72
N ALA A 3 -4.79 -13.19 15.89
CA ALA A 3 -5.37 -12.24 16.83
C ALA A 3 -4.97 -12.58 18.29
N PRO A 4 -4.78 -11.59 19.18
CA PRO A 4 -4.12 -11.77 20.48
C PRO A 4 -4.97 -12.44 21.58
N GLU A 5 -6.14 -12.98 21.26
CA GLU A 5 -7.18 -13.31 22.26
C GLU A 5 -7.81 -14.70 22.00
N THR A 6 -7.00 -15.71 21.70
CA THR A 6 -7.43 -17.12 21.79
C THR A 6 -6.70 -17.79 22.93
N ASP A 7 -7.34 -17.82 24.09
CA ASP A 7 -7.03 -18.77 25.15
C ASP A 7 -6.99 -20.18 24.51
N PHE A 8 -5.80 -20.76 24.38
CA PHE A 8 -5.58 -22.03 23.66
C PHE A 8 -6.11 -23.19 24.51
N ALA A 9 -7.44 -23.32 24.59
CA ALA A 9 -8.09 -24.49 25.15
C ALA A 9 -7.73 -25.70 24.27
N SER A 10 -7.11 -26.72 24.88
CA SER A 10 -6.66 -27.96 24.21
C SER A 10 -7.76 -28.74 23.51
N GLN A 11 -9.02 -28.45 23.85
CA GLN A 11 -10.22 -29.06 23.32
C GLN A 11 -11.30 -27.98 23.21
N SER A 12 -11.97 -27.89 22.07
CA SER A 12 -13.15 -27.04 21.90
C SER A 12 -14.23 -27.79 21.13
N GLY A 13 -15.16 -28.40 21.88
CA GLY A 13 -16.34 -29.08 21.35
C GLY A 13 -16.01 -30.20 20.35
N ALA A 14 -16.02 -29.86 19.05
CA ALA A 14 -15.91 -30.80 17.94
C ALA A 14 -14.47 -31.03 17.41
N TYR A 15 -13.49 -30.26 17.88
CA TYR A 15 -12.10 -30.36 17.40
C TYR A 15 -11.07 -30.31 18.53
N GLU A 16 -9.90 -30.91 18.26
CA GLU A 16 -8.73 -30.90 19.14
C GLU A 16 -7.77 -29.82 18.66
N THR A 17 -7.11 -29.12 19.59
CA THR A 17 -6.05 -28.15 19.27
C THR A 17 -4.72 -28.64 19.82
N ILE A 18 -3.66 -28.45 19.03
CA ILE A 18 -2.33 -28.97 19.33
C ILE A 18 -1.39 -27.78 19.29
N ALA A 19 -0.79 -27.46 20.43
CA ALA A 19 0.28 -26.50 20.50
C ALA A 19 1.55 -27.14 19.94
N PHE A 20 2.16 -26.51 18.94
CA PHE A 20 3.48 -26.90 18.46
C PHE A 20 4.56 -26.19 19.26
N GLU A 21 5.73 -26.82 19.36
CA GLU A 21 6.92 -26.15 19.90
C GLU A 21 7.33 -25.01 18.96
N PRO A 22 7.75 -23.83 19.47
CA PRO A 22 8.05 -22.66 18.64
C PRO A 22 9.12 -22.92 17.56
N GLU A 23 10.09 -23.79 17.85
CA GLU A 23 11.19 -24.17 16.96
C GLU A 23 10.82 -25.30 15.99
N ASP A 24 9.60 -25.85 16.06
CA ASP A 24 9.17 -26.89 15.15
C ASP A 24 8.98 -26.35 13.72
N GLY A 25 9.41 -27.14 12.73
CA GLY A 25 9.21 -26.79 11.31
C GLY A 25 7.75 -26.59 10.94
N LEU A 26 6.81 -27.25 11.64
CA LEU A 26 5.37 -27.05 11.45
C LEU A 26 4.89 -25.63 11.76
N SER A 27 5.65 -24.86 12.56
CA SER A 27 5.32 -23.46 12.87
C SER A 27 5.46 -22.54 11.66
N ASP A 28 6.20 -22.97 10.64
CA ASP A 28 6.34 -22.28 9.34
C ASP A 28 5.51 -22.93 8.22
N GLU A 29 4.70 -23.94 8.55
CA GLU A 29 3.91 -24.69 7.59
C GLU A 29 2.40 -24.45 7.79
N TRP A 30 1.67 -24.50 6.68
CA TRP A 30 0.24 -24.24 6.59
C TRP A 30 -0.42 -25.42 5.87
N HIS A 31 -1.11 -26.24 6.63
CA HIS A 31 -1.73 -27.47 6.15
C HIS A 31 -3.25 -27.41 6.32
N LEU A 32 -3.99 -27.68 5.24
CA LEU A 32 -5.42 -27.90 5.24
C LEU A 32 -5.71 -29.19 4.48
N ILE A 33 -6.19 -30.19 5.19
CA ILE A 33 -6.60 -31.46 4.59
C ILE A 33 -8.05 -31.73 4.95
N VAL A 34 -8.88 -31.94 3.94
CA VAL A 34 -10.30 -32.25 4.07
C VAL A 34 -10.59 -33.55 3.33
N LEU A 35 -11.17 -34.51 4.06
CA LEU A 35 -11.59 -35.79 3.53
C LEU A 35 -13.10 -35.92 3.77
N GLY A 36 -13.88 -35.77 2.69
CA GLY A 36 -15.31 -36.07 2.68
C GLY A 36 -15.60 -37.41 2.03
N GLN A 37 -16.88 -37.81 2.02
CA GLN A 37 -17.36 -39.04 1.38
C GLN A 37 -17.34 -39.00 -0.15
N THR A 38 -17.31 -37.81 -0.75
CA THR A 38 -17.35 -37.62 -2.22
C THR A 38 -16.32 -36.64 -2.74
N TYR A 39 -15.58 -35.96 -1.84
CA TYR A 39 -14.57 -34.98 -2.18
C TYR A 39 -13.35 -35.12 -1.25
N SER A 40 -12.21 -34.68 -1.74
CA SER A 40 -10.97 -34.57 -0.99
C SER A 40 -10.21 -33.34 -1.43
N LEU A 41 -9.58 -32.65 -0.49
CA LEU A 41 -8.79 -31.46 -0.73
C LEU A 41 -7.58 -31.50 0.19
N CYS A 42 -6.41 -31.18 -0.35
CA CYS A 42 -5.19 -31.05 0.41
C CYS A 42 -4.46 -29.79 -0.07
N LEU A 43 -4.20 -28.86 0.84
CA LEU A 43 -3.26 -27.76 0.68
C LEU A 43 -2.18 -27.95 1.75
N VAL A 44 -0.96 -28.22 1.32
CA VAL A 44 0.21 -28.41 2.19
C VAL A 44 1.25 -27.45 1.67
N CYS A 45 1.50 -26.36 2.40
CA CYS A 45 2.49 -25.38 2.01
C CYS A 45 3.37 -24.94 3.16
N ARG A 46 4.57 -24.51 2.82
CA ARG A 46 5.52 -23.92 3.74
C ARG A 46 5.73 -22.47 3.35
N GLU A 47 5.79 -21.62 4.35
CA GLU A 47 6.17 -20.22 4.17
C GLU A 47 7.69 -20.11 4.01
N HIS A 48 8.12 -19.55 2.89
CA HIS A 48 9.52 -19.23 2.64
C HIS A 48 9.80 -17.81 3.11
N ARG A 49 10.55 -17.68 4.21
CA ARG A 49 11.10 -16.40 4.66
C ARG A 49 12.36 -16.13 3.83
N GLU A 50 12.32 -15.16 2.90
CA GLU A 50 13.53 -14.79 2.18
C GLU A 50 14.59 -14.28 3.17
N PRO A 51 15.83 -14.80 3.13
CA PRO A 51 16.91 -14.24 3.91
C PRO A 51 17.22 -12.86 3.31
N SER A 52 16.83 -11.80 4.02
CA SER A 52 17.11 -10.39 3.74
C SER A 52 18.36 -10.20 2.87
N ALA A 53 18.16 -10.06 1.56
CA ALA A 53 19.27 -9.94 0.63
C ALA A 53 20.03 -8.65 0.92
N LYS A 54 21.36 -8.76 0.97
CA LYS A 54 22.30 -7.70 1.33
C LYS A 54 22.13 -6.45 0.44
N LYS A 55 21.92 -5.31 1.10
CA LYS A 55 22.26 -3.92 0.70
C LYS A 55 22.30 -3.61 -0.81
N ALA A 56 21.25 -2.97 -1.31
CA ALA A 56 21.35 -1.90 -2.28
C ALA A 56 20.39 -0.76 -1.87
N VAL A 57 20.87 0.48 -2.06
CA VAL A 57 20.34 1.79 -1.68
C VAL A 57 18.80 1.88 -1.48
N ALA A 58 18.43 2.47 -0.34
CA ALA A 58 17.08 2.58 0.19
C ALA A 58 16.11 3.33 -0.72
N LEU A 59 15.30 2.56 -1.45
CA LEU A 59 13.85 2.75 -1.45
C LEU A 59 13.28 1.71 -0.47
N PRO A 60 12.24 2.01 0.32
CA PRO A 60 11.54 1.01 1.12
C PRO A 60 10.74 0.11 0.15
N HIS A 61 11.47 -0.74 -0.57
CA HIS A 61 10.91 -1.75 -1.44
C HIS A 61 10.25 -2.79 -0.52
N MET A 62 8.92 -2.72 -0.53
CA MET A 62 8.01 -3.87 -0.64
C MET A 62 8.33 -5.04 0.30
N ASP A 63 7.42 -5.29 1.22
CA ASP A 63 7.15 -6.64 1.71
C ASP A 63 6.67 -7.46 0.49
N GLN A 64 7.64 -7.94 -0.30
CA GLN A 64 7.41 -8.77 -1.48
C GLN A 64 6.76 -10.05 -0.96
N SER A 65 5.43 -10.10 -1.07
CA SER A 65 4.56 -11.28 -1.06
C SER A 65 5.15 -12.48 -0.31
N ARG A 66 4.77 -12.67 0.95
CA ARG A 66 4.97 -13.92 1.70
C ARG A 66 4.86 -15.10 0.73
N ARG A 67 5.98 -15.77 0.44
CA ARG A 67 6.05 -16.81 -0.58
C ARG A 67 5.68 -18.13 0.05
N PHE A 68 4.66 -18.78 -0.49
CA PHE A 68 4.24 -20.11 -0.05
C PHE A 68 4.63 -21.12 -1.12
N GLU A 69 5.35 -22.16 -0.72
CA GLU A 69 5.71 -23.27 -1.60
C GLU A 69 5.02 -24.53 -1.09
N GLY A 70 4.32 -25.23 -1.97
CA GLY A 70 3.48 -26.33 -1.53
C GLY A 70 2.77 -27.05 -2.64
N ILE A 71 2.01 -28.06 -2.23
CA ILE A 71 1.15 -28.85 -3.10
C ILE A 71 -0.29 -28.53 -2.76
N TRP A 72 -1.08 -28.29 -3.80
CA TRP A 72 -2.53 -28.27 -3.72
C TRP A 72 -3.10 -29.33 -4.65
N THR A 73 -3.90 -30.23 -4.11
CA THR A 73 -4.51 -31.32 -4.88
C THR A 73 -5.88 -31.70 -4.35
N PHE A 74 -6.68 -32.27 -5.24
CA PHE A 74 -7.95 -32.93 -4.90
C PHE A 74 -7.82 -34.45 -4.96
N GLU A 75 -6.66 -34.97 -5.37
CA GLU A 75 -6.41 -36.40 -5.52
C GLU A 75 -6.48 -37.11 -4.16
N ARG A 76 -7.44 -38.01 -4.03
CA ARG A 76 -7.76 -38.62 -2.74
C ARG A 76 -6.61 -39.41 -2.15
N SER A 77 -5.88 -40.16 -2.97
CA SER A 77 -4.67 -40.91 -2.57
C SER A 77 -3.66 -40.00 -1.86
N VAL A 78 -3.40 -38.82 -2.43
CA VAL A 78 -2.46 -37.84 -1.89
C VAL A 78 -3.02 -37.18 -0.63
N CYS A 79 -4.32 -36.83 -0.62
CA CYS A 79 -4.98 -36.26 0.56
C CYS A 79 -4.96 -37.24 1.75
N CYS A 80 -5.29 -38.52 1.51
CA CYS A 80 -5.22 -39.58 2.51
C CYS A 80 -3.80 -39.74 3.03
N SER A 81 -2.80 -39.80 2.14
CA SER A 81 -1.39 -39.91 2.52
C SER A 81 -0.94 -38.74 3.40
N GLY A 82 -1.31 -37.51 3.03
CA GLY A 82 -1.03 -36.31 3.83
C GLY A 82 -1.72 -36.36 5.21
N ALA A 83 -2.99 -36.76 5.26
CA ALA A 83 -3.71 -36.92 6.51
C ALA A 83 -3.06 -37.96 7.42
N GLU A 84 -2.62 -39.10 6.87
CA GLU A 84 -1.93 -40.12 7.65
C GLU A 84 -0.62 -39.61 8.26
N LEU A 85 0.18 -38.87 7.48
CA LEU A 85 1.45 -38.31 7.95
C LEU A 85 1.21 -37.31 9.09
N LEU A 86 0.26 -36.39 8.93
CA LEU A 86 -0.09 -35.42 9.96
C LEU A 86 -0.64 -36.10 11.21
N LEU A 87 -1.54 -37.08 11.07
CA LEU A 87 -2.10 -37.81 12.22
C LEU A 87 -1.03 -38.60 12.99
N LYS A 88 -0.08 -39.24 12.28
CA LYS A 88 1.07 -39.93 12.91
C LYS A 88 1.95 -38.94 13.68
N ARG A 89 2.16 -37.73 13.14
CA ARG A 89 2.91 -36.66 13.80
C ARG A 89 2.17 -36.14 15.04
N ILE A 90 0.86 -35.91 14.94
CA ILE A 90 0.00 -35.53 16.07
C ILE A 90 0.08 -36.54 17.22
N ALA A 91 0.10 -37.84 16.92
CA ALA A 91 0.21 -38.89 17.94
C ALA A 91 1.52 -38.84 18.75
N GLN A 92 2.55 -38.14 18.25
CA GLN A 92 3.80 -37.88 18.97
C GLN A 92 3.64 -36.72 19.98
N TYR A 93 2.94 -35.64 19.60
CA TYR A 93 2.66 -34.51 20.50
C TYR A 93 1.61 -34.84 21.56
N ARG A 94 0.59 -35.60 21.17
CA ARG A 94 -0.58 -35.91 22.01
C ARG A 94 -0.80 -37.44 22.08
N PRO A 95 0.00 -38.18 22.86
CA PRO A 95 -0.12 -39.63 22.96
C PRO A 95 -1.51 -40.10 23.42
N GLU A 96 -2.25 -39.28 24.17
CA GLU A 96 -3.61 -39.53 24.62
C GLU A 96 -4.61 -39.67 23.46
N LEU A 97 -4.34 -39.07 22.30
CA LEU A 97 -5.20 -39.13 21.11
C LEU A 97 -5.00 -40.41 20.27
N LYS A 98 -4.05 -41.28 20.63
CA LYS A 98 -3.70 -42.47 19.83
C LYS A 98 -4.90 -43.34 19.44
N ALA A 99 -5.82 -43.59 20.38
CA ALA A 99 -7.01 -44.39 20.10
C ALA A 99 -7.94 -43.73 19.07
N LYS A 100 -8.17 -42.42 19.20
CA LYS A 100 -8.98 -41.62 18.27
C LYS A 100 -8.34 -41.57 16.88
N ILE A 101 -7.01 -41.40 16.83
CA ILE A 101 -6.23 -41.37 15.59
C ILE A 101 -6.26 -42.73 14.89
N GLN A 102 -6.11 -43.84 15.62
CA GLN A 102 -6.20 -45.19 15.04
C GLN A 102 -7.58 -45.44 14.42
N THR A 103 -8.66 -44.98 15.06
CA THR A 103 -10.00 -45.05 14.49
C THR A 103 -10.11 -44.24 13.20
N ALA A 104 -9.59 -43.01 13.18
CA ALA A 104 -9.58 -42.17 11.98
C ALA A 104 -8.78 -42.79 10.82
N LEU A 105 -7.58 -43.33 11.10
CA LEU A 105 -6.74 -43.99 10.09
C LEU A 105 -7.43 -45.22 9.48
N LYS A 106 -8.19 -45.99 10.28
CA LYS A 106 -8.99 -47.12 9.76
C LYS A 106 -10.06 -46.65 8.78
N SER A 107 -10.76 -45.56 9.09
CA SER A 107 -11.77 -44.98 8.20
C SER A 107 -11.15 -44.50 6.88
N ILE A 108 -10.02 -43.77 6.96
CA ILE A 108 -9.30 -43.28 5.77
C ILE A 108 -8.93 -44.44 4.84
N ASN A 109 -8.39 -45.53 5.38
CA ASN A 109 -7.96 -46.68 4.58
C ASN A 109 -9.11 -47.44 3.92
N HIS A 110 -10.29 -47.47 4.56
CA HIS A 110 -11.47 -48.13 3.98
C HIS A 110 -12.03 -47.35 2.79
N GLU A 111 -11.95 -46.02 2.83
CA GLU A 111 -12.52 -45.12 1.82
C GLU A 111 -11.65 -44.95 0.55
N ILE A 112 -10.47 -45.59 0.49
CA ILE A 112 -9.59 -45.57 -0.70
C ILE A 112 -10.16 -46.42 -1.86
N SER A 113 -11.11 -47.33 -1.59
CA SER A 113 -11.47 -48.41 -2.53
C SER A 113 -12.66 -48.13 -3.47
N SER A 114 -13.31 -46.96 -3.47
CA SER A 114 -14.51 -46.75 -4.29
C SER A 114 -14.73 -45.32 -4.79
N GLY A 115 -14.67 -45.14 -6.12
CA GLY A 115 -15.31 -44.08 -6.93
C GLY A 115 -15.39 -42.68 -6.33
N PHE A 116 -14.30 -41.91 -6.37
CA PHE A 116 -14.26 -40.49 -6.02
C PHE A 116 -14.06 -39.60 -7.25
N ASN A 117 -14.52 -38.33 -7.18
CA ASN A 117 -14.54 -37.26 -8.20
C ASN A 117 -15.88 -37.00 -8.91
N GLN A 118 -16.94 -36.65 -8.17
CA GLN A 118 -18.16 -36.06 -8.77
C GLN A 118 -18.37 -34.58 -8.45
N VAL A 119 -17.51 -33.97 -7.63
CA VAL A 119 -17.64 -32.55 -7.26
C VAL A 119 -16.55 -31.76 -7.98
N ASP A 120 -16.96 -30.80 -8.80
CA ASP A 120 -16.06 -29.84 -9.44
C ASP A 120 -15.38 -28.96 -8.38
N PRO A 121 -14.04 -28.96 -8.28
CA PRO A 121 -13.32 -28.14 -7.30
C PRO A 121 -13.26 -26.64 -7.62
N ALA A 122 -13.60 -26.23 -8.85
CA ALA A 122 -13.44 -24.84 -9.31
C ALA A 122 -14.09 -23.78 -8.40
N PRO A 123 -15.32 -23.96 -7.87
CA PRO A 123 -15.95 -22.93 -7.03
C PRO A 123 -15.21 -22.66 -5.72
N PHE A 124 -14.49 -23.66 -5.20
CA PHE A 124 -13.66 -23.49 -4.00
C PHE A 124 -12.35 -22.78 -4.32
N ALA A 125 -11.72 -23.16 -5.43
CA ALA A 125 -10.53 -22.49 -5.96
C ALA A 125 -10.76 -20.98 -6.12
N ASP A 126 -11.87 -20.61 -6.76
CA ASP A 126 -12.22 -19.21 -7.02
C ASP A 126 -12.40 -18.40 -5.73
N ARG A 127 -13.06 -19.00 -4.72
CA ARG A 127 -13.23 -18.36 -3.41
C ARG A 127 -11.89 -18.14 -2.71
N LEU A 128 -11.00 -19.13 -2.71
CA LEU A 128 -9.66 -19.00 -2.12
C LEU A 128 -8.85 -17.88 -2.76
N VAL A 129 -8.83 -17.84 -4.11
CA VAL A 129 -8.16 -16.78 -4.86
C VAL A 129 -8.75 -15.43 -4.50
N THR A 130 -10.08 -15.32 -4.44
CA THR A 130 -10.77 -14.09 -4.05
C THR A 130 -10.38 -13.63 -2.64
N TYR A 131 -10.31 -14.55 -1.68
CA TYR A 131 -9.90 -14.23 -0.30
C TYR A 131 -8.44 -13.75 -0.24
N LEU A 132 -7.53 -14.43 -0.97
CA LEU A 132 -6.12 -14.04 -1.03
C LEU A 132 -5.95 -12.65 -1.66
N GLN A 133 -6.63 -12.39 -2.78
CA GLN A 133 -6.62 -11.09 -3.45
C GLN A 133 -7.19 -9.98 -2.56
N ALA A 134 -8.32 -10.22 -1.89
CA ALA A 134 -8.92 -9.25 -0.98
C ALA A 134 -8.02 -8.93 0.22
N GLY A 135 -7.31 -9.93 0.76
CA GLY A 135 -6.30 -9.75 1.80
C GLY A 135 -5.13 -8.87 1.35
N GLN A 136 -4.53 -9.21 0.21
CA GLN A 136 -3.42 -8.45 -0.37
C GLN A 136 -3.80 -7.00 -0.71
N TYR A 137 -5.03 -6.79 -1.22
CA TYR A 137 -5.53 -5.46 -1.52
C TYR A 137 -5.65 -4.58 -0.26
N LYS A 138 -6.20 -5.12 0.84
CA LYS A 138 -6.31 -4.40 2.11
C LYS A 138 -4.96 -3.96 2.64
N GLN A 139 -3.97 -4.87 2.62
CA GLN A 139 -2.62 -4.59 3.09
C GLN A 139 -1.95 -3.50 2.24
N ASN A 140 -1.98 -3.64 0.91
CA ASN A 140 -1.44 -2.62 0.00
C ASN A 140 -2.09 -1.25 0.17
N LYS A 141 -3.42 -1.20 0.36
CA LYS A 141 -4.14 0.06 0.57
C LYS A 141 -3.70 0.74 1.87
N ALA A 142 -3.59 0.00 2.97
CA ALA A 142 -3.14 0.54 4.25
C ALA A 142 -1.71 1.10 4.16
N TYR A 143 -0.79 0.37 3.51
CA TYR A 143 0.58 0.85 3.31
C TYR A 143 0.66 2.09 2.42
N ARG A 144 -0.11 2.16 1.33
CA ARG A 144 -0.19 3.36 0.50
C ARG A 144 -0.61 4.57 1.33
N GLN A 145 -1.58 4.41 2.22
CA GLN A 145 -2.02 5.49 3.12
C GLN A 145 -0.90 5.91 4.10
N ILE A 146 -0.17 4.95 4.68
CA ILE A 146 0.97 5.22 5.55
C ILE A 146 2.07 5.96 4.79
N ALA A 147 2.45 5.49 3.60
CA ALA A 147 3.50 6.09 2.79
C ALA A 147 3.16 7.52 2.35
N VAL A 148 1.90 7.78 1.97
CA VAL A 148 1.41 9.13 1.65
C VAL A 148 1.50 10.04 2.87
N LYS A 149 1.11 9.54 4.05
CA LYS A 149 1.19 10.30 5.31
C LYS A 149 2.64 10.59 5.70
N GLU A 150 3.53 9.61 5.65
CA GLU A 150 4.96 9.77 5.93
C GLU A 150 5.60 10.80 5.00
N ARG A 151 5.29 10.74 3.69
CA ARG A 151 5.79 11.72 2.72
C ARG A 151 5.34 13.14 3.07
N LYS A 152 4.08 13.32 3.46
CA LYS A 152 3.55 14.61 3.91
C LYS A 152 4.27 15.11 5.17
N GLU A 153 4.39 14.26 6.18
CA GLU A 153 5.07 14.62 7.44
C GLU A 153 6.54 14.97 7.22
N ARG A 154 7.24 14.22 6.36
CA ARG A 154 8.63 14.49 5.99
C ARG A 154 8.79 15.84 5.32
N LEU A 155 7.91 16.18 4.38
CA LEU A 155 7.91 17.49 3.73
C LEU A 155 7.68 18.62 4.74
N VAL A 156 6.67 18.49 5.61
CA VAL A 156 6.37 19.49 6.65
C VAL A 156 7.57 19.70 7.58
N ASN A 157 8.21 18.60 8.00
CA ASN A 157 9.39 18.68 8.87
C ASN A 157 10.60 19.28 8.17
N SER A 158 10.81 18.99 6.89
CA SER A 158 11.88 19.55 6.09
C SER A 158 11.72 21.07 5.94
N ILE A 159 10.54 21.52 5.49
CA ILE A 159 10.19 22.94 5.41
C ILE A 159 10.36 23.64 6.77
N THR A 160 9.82 23.05 7.84
CA THR A 160 9.94 23.62 9.19
C THR A 160 11.40 23.74 9.64
N THR A 161 12.24 22.77 9.27
CA THR A 161 13.66 22.77 9.60
C THR A 161 14.41 23.83 8.79
N THR A 162 14.10 23.97 7.50
CA THR A 162 14.65 25.01 6.62
C THR A 162 14.31 26.40 7.14
N ILE A 163 13.04 26.66 7.47
CA ILE A 163 12.59 27.92 8.09
C ILE A 163 13.32 28.20 9.40
N ARG A 164 13.59 27.18 10.22
CA ARG A 164 14.31 27.35 11.50
C ARG A 164 15.82 27.49 11.36
N LYS A 165 16.42 27.09 10.23
CA LYS A 165 17.87 27.06 10.02
C LYS A 165 18.46 28.39 9.59
N SER A 166 17.66 29.28 9.01
CA SER A 166 18.10 30.62 8.64
C SER A 166 17.16 31.67 9.21
N LEU A 167 17.73 32.69 9.83
CA LEU A 167 17.03 33.91 10.24
C LEU A 167 16.97 34.95 9.11
N ASP A 168 17.50 34.60 7.93
CA ASP A 168 17.44 35.41 6.72
C ASP A 168 16.21 35.01 5.88
N PRO A 169 15.16 35.87 5.81
CA PRO A 169 13.96 35.60 5.04
C PRO A 169 14.26 35.29 3.57
N HIS A 170 15.29 35.90 2.97
CA HIS A 170 15.62 35.68 1.56
C HIS A 170 16.12 34.25 1.33
N GLN A 171 17.00 33.75 2.21
CA GLN A 171 17.50 32.39 2.12
C GLN A 171 16.39 31.37 2.36
N VAL A 172 15.54 31.60 3.37
CA VAL A 172 14.43 30.70 3.69
C VAL A 172 13.46 30.59 2.51
N LEU A 173 13.06 31.72 1.91
CA LEU A 173 12.11 31.74 0.80
C LEU A 173 12.71 31.16 -0.48
N SER A 174 14.00 31.38 -0.73
CA SER A 174 14.71 30.76 -1.87
C SER A 174 14.83 29.24 -1.74
N GLU A 175 15.10 28.72 -0.54
CA GLU A 175 15.14 27.27 -0.33
C GLU A 175 13.73 26.66 -0.38
N ALA A 176 12.75 27.34 0.23
CA ALA A 176 11.35 26.91 0.24
C ALA A 176 10.74 26.82 -1.17
N VAL A 177 10.96 27.82 -2.04
CA VAL A 177 10.42 27.78 -3.42
C VAL A 177 10.98 26.60 -4.21
N SER A 178 12.25 26.26 -4.02
CA SER A 178 12.90 25.11 -4.67
C SER A 178 12.34 23.80 -4.15
N GLU A 179 12.20 23.65 -2.83
CA GLU A 179 11.67 22.41 -2.23
C GLU A 179 10.20 22.19 -2.58
N LEU A 180 9.38 23.25 -2.58
CA LEU A 180 7.98 23.20 -2.98
C LEU A 180 7.83 22.78 -4.45
N GLY A 181 8.55 23.43 -5.36
CA GLY A 181 8.50 23.12 -6.79
C GLY A 181 8.87 21.66 -7.09
N GLN A 182 9.97 21.17 -6.51
CA GLN A 182 10.41 19.78 -6.69
C GLN A 182 9.43 18.78 -6.08
N THR A 183 8.85 19.08 -4.93
CA THR A 183 7.96 18.13 -4.23
C THR A 183 6.59 18.01 -4.90
N VAL A 184 6.06 19.13 -5.40
CA VAL A 184 4.80 19.17 -6.15
C VAL A 184 4.99 18.64 -7.58
N GLY A 185 6.22 18.71 -8.12
CA GLY A 185 6.50 18.31 -9.50
C GLY A 185 5.99 19.33 -10.51
N SER A 186 6.01 20.61 -10.14
CA SER A 186 5.59 21.72 -11.02
C SER A 186 6.74 22.15 -11.92
N ASP A 187 6.45 22.58 -13.15
CA ASP A 187 7.44 23.17 -14.05
C ASP A 187 7.96 24.52 -13.55
N ARG A 188 7.15 25.23 -12.75
CA ARG A 188 7.51 26.51 -12.11
C ARG A 188 6.83 26.65 -10.75
N CYS A 189 7.55 27.22 -9.78
CA CYS A 189 7.00 27.67 -8.50
C CYS A 189 7.54 29.07 -8.22
N ILE A 190 6.70 29.97 -7.73
CA ILE A 190 7.07 31.36 -7.44
C ILE A 190 6.60 31.70 -6.02
N ILE A 191 7.43 32.43 -5.29
CA ILE A 191 7.03 33.11 -4.05
C ILE A 191 7.30 34.60 -4.21
N TYR A 192 6.32 35.42 -3.83
CA TYR A 192 6.42 36.87 -3.76
C TYR A 192 5.77 37.37 -2.47
N GLN A 193 6.15 38.56 -2.04
CA GLN A 193 5.53 39.24 -0.90
C GLN A 193 4.59 40.33 -1.42
N CYS A 194 3.37 40.35 -0.89
CA CYS A 194 2.39 41.40 -1.17
C CYS A 194 1.49 41.61 0.04
N THR A 195 0.87 42.78 0.09
CA THR A 195 -0.19 43.15 1.02
C THR A 195 -1.53 43.22 0.27
N SER A 196 -2.64 43.19 1.01
CA SER A 196 -4.00 43.27 0.46
C SER A 196 -4.27 44.55 -0.35
N ASN A 197 -3.43 45.57 -0.19
CA ASN A 197 -3.56 46.86 -0.86
C ASN A 197 -2.59 47.03 -2.05
N ASP A 198 -1.77 46.03 -2.34
CA ASP A 198 -0.83 46.06 -3.46
C ASP A 198 -1.55 45.72 -4.77
N GLU A 199 -1.32 46.51 -5.81
CA GLU A 199 -1.83 46.24 -7.16
C GLU A 199 -0.91 45.30 -7.96
N ALA A 200 0.34 45.17 -7.53
CA ALA A 200 1.33 44.26 -8.11
C ALA A 200 2.41 43.89 -7.08
N ALA A 201 3.06 42.74 -7.31
CA ALA A 201 4.26 42.34 -6.56
C ALA A 201 5.44 42.11 -7.49
N ILE A 202 6.66 42.16 -6.96
CA ILE A 202 7.85 41.74 -7.70
C ILE A 202 8.09 40.26 -7.38
N ILE A 203 8.35 39.47 -8.43
CA ILE A 203 8.74 38.07 -8.26
C ILE A 203 10.18 38.03 -7.75
N GLU A 204 10.36 37.63 -6.50
CA GLU A 204 11.67 37.57 -5.85
C GLU A 204 12.27 36.16 -5.85
N TYR A 205 11.43 35.12 -5.69
CA TYR A 205 11.88 33.74 -5.58
C TYR A 205 11.19 32.86 -6.60
N GLU A 206 11.97 32.02 -7.27
CA GLU A 206 11.49 31.17 -8.34
C GLU A 206 12.22 29.82 -8.35
N PHE A 207 11.45 28.76 -8.51
CA PHE A 207 11.90 27.47 -9.01
C PHE A 207 11.35 27.29 -10.43
N LYS A 208 12.17 26.78 -11.34
CA LYS A 208 11.76 26.48 -12.71
C LYS A 208 12.56 25.32 -13.27
N ILE A 209 11.98 24.64 -14.25
CA ILE A 209 12.73 23.74 -15.13
C ILE A 209 13.69 24.54 -16.04
N PRO A 210 14.79 23.95 -16.51
CA PRO A 210 15.79 24.63 -17.33
C PRO A 210 15.23 25.31 -18.59
N GLU A 211 14.22 24.72 -19.21
CA GLU A 211 13.61 25.12 -20.48
C GLU A 211 12.81 26.42 -20.40
N LEU A 212 12.40 26.82 -19.19
CA LEU A 212 11.58 28.01 -18.98
C LEU A 212 12.43 29.27 -18.79
N PRO A 213 12.02 30.45 -19.31
CA PRO A 213 12.67 31.72 -19.00
C PRO A 213 12.47 32.08 -17.53
N SER A 214 13.39 32.81 -16.91
CA SER A 214 13.18 33.29 -15.54
C SER A 214 12.22 34.48 -15.48
N LEU A 215 11.37 34.51 -14.46
CA LEU A 215 10.46 35.64 -14.19
C LEU A 215 10.91 36.47 -12.97
N VAL A 216 12.06 36.17 -12.39
CA VAL A 216 12.61 36.95 -11.27
C VAL A 216 12.79 38.41 -11.69
N ASN A 217 12.45 39.33 -10.79
CA ASN A 217 12.37 40.78 -10.98
C ASN A 217 11.27 41.28 -11.95
N GLN A 218 10.38 40.40 -12.42
CA GLN A 218 9.20 40.84 -13.17
C GLN A 218 8.09 41.29 -12.21
N SER A 219 7.30 42.26 -12.66
CA SER A 219 6.13 42.73 -11.93
C SER A 219 4.92 41.84 -12.24
N TRP A 220 4.33 41.29 -11.19
CA TRP A 220 3.15 40.46 -11.21
C TRP A 220 1.92 41.30 -10.82
N ASN A 221 1.12 41.71 -11.80
CA ASN A 221 -0.01 42.61 -11.60
C ASN A 221 -1.27 41.86 -11.18
N PHE A 222 -1.81 42.15 -9.99
CA PHE A 222 -2.99 41.49 -9.42
C PHE A 222 -4.32 42.08 -9.89
N GLY A 223 -4.34 43.28 -10.48
CA GLY A 223 -5.56 44.01 -10.81
C GLY A 223 -6.51 43.26 -11.76
N HIS A 224 -5.98 42.32 -12.54
CA HIS A 224 -6.75 41.46 -13.43
C HIS A 224 -6.88 40.01 -12.93
N ASN A 225 -6.36 39.68 -11.74
CA ASN A 225 -6.49 38.35 -11.16
C ASN A 225 -7.87 38.15 -10.52
N PRO A 226 -8.74 37.27 -11.04
CA PRO A 226 -10.06 37.04 -10.44
C PRO A 226 -9.99 36.41 -9.04
N TRP A 227 -8.88 35.75 -8.70
CA TRP A 227 -8.73 34.99 -7.46
C TRP A 227 -8.08 35.76 -6.32
N PHE A 228 -7.41 36.89 -6.60
CA PHE A 228 -6.62 37.58 -5.57
C PHE A 228 -7.47 38.03 -4.38
N LYS A 229 -8.68 38.54 -4.63
CA LYS A 229 -9.62 38.93 -3.56
C LYS A 229 -10.09 37.73 -2.73
N THR A 230 -10.32 36.59 -3.36
CA THR A 230 -10.76 35.36 -2.67
C THR A 230 -9.63 34.81 -1.80
N ILE A 231 -8.40 34.75 -2.32
CA ILE A 231 -7.22 34.28 -1.57
C ILE A 231 -6.95 35.20 -0.37
N ASP A 232 -7.06 36.52 -0.54
CA ASP A 232 -6.86 37.50 0.53
C ASP A 232 -7.89 37.35 1.67
N GLN A 233 -9.16 37.09 1.32
CA GLN A 233 -10.25 36.94 2.29
C GLN A 233 -10.28 35.57 2.98
N GLU A 234 -10.09 34.49 2.23
CA GLU A 234 -10.25 33.11 2.71
C GLU A 234 -8.95 32.54 3.29
N GLN A 235 -7.79 33.09 2.92
CA GLN A 235 -6.46 32.60 3.30
C GLN A 235 -6.24 31.10 3.01
N ASP A 236 -6.86 30.59 1.94
CA ASP A 236 -6.78 29.19 1.53
C ASP A 236 -6.13 29.04 0.14
N CYS A 237 -5.75 27.81 -0.21
CA CYS A 237 -5.16 27.52 -1.51
C CYS A 237 -6.24 27.33 -2.59
N ILE A 238 -5.98 27.89 -3.77
CA ILE A 238 -6.82 27.68 -4.95
C ILE A 238 -6.09 26.73 -5.91
N PHE A 239 -6.81 25.70 -6.34
CA PHE A 239 -6.33 24.71 -7.28
C PHE A 239 -7.16 24.75 -8.56
N ILE A 240 -6.48 24.84 -9.70
CA ILE A 240 -7.10 24.92 -11.02
C ILE A 240 -6.41 23.88 -11.90
N GLU A 241 -7.17 22.89 -12.39
CA GLU A 241 -6.64 21.83 -13.25
C GLU A 241 -6.33 22.32 -14.66
N ASP A 242 -7.26 23.04 -15.30
CA ASP A 242 -7.07 23.67 -16.60
C ASP A 242 -7.63 25.09 -16.60
N ILE A 243 -6.75 26.07 -16.85
CA ILE A 243 -7.12 27.48 -16.87
C ILE A 243 -8.01 27.84 -18.08
N ARG A 244 -7.94 27.05 -19.16
CA ARG A 244 -8.71 27.27 -20.41
C ARG A 244 -10.18 26.92 -20.27
N GLU A 245 -10.49 26.03 -19.34
CA GLU A 245 -11.86 25.56 -19.07
C GLU A 245 -12.49 26.28 -17.86
N ASN A 246 -11.74 27.16 -17.20
CA ASN A 246 -12.20 27.82 -15.98
C ASN A 246 -13.15 29.00 -16.28
N GLU A 247 -14.36 28.94 -15.73
CA GLU A 247 -15.44 29.93 -15.95
C GLU A 247 -15.02 31.36 -15.57
N GLN A 248 -14.32 31.55 -14.43
CA GLN A 248 -13.88 32.88 -13.98
C GLN A 248 -12.80 33.50 -14.88
N VAL A 249 -12.06 32.68 -15.62
CA VAL A 249 -11.07 33.13 -16.60
C VAL A 249 -11.73 33.44 -17.94
N LEU A 250 -12.71 32.63 -18.36
CA LEU A 250 -13.48 32.85 -19.58
C LEU A 250 -14.31 34.14 -19.49
N GLU A 251 -14.80 34.48 -18.30
CA GLU A 251 -15.50 35.74 -18.02
C GLU A 251 -14.58 36.96 -17.96
N ASN A 252 -13.25 36.77 -17.87
CA ASN A 252 -12.27 37.84 -17.74
C ASN A 252 -11.12 37.74 -18.77
N PRO A 253 -11.37 38.04 -20.07
CA PRO A 253 -10.40 37.82 -21.16
C PRO A 253 -9.10 38.61 -21.02
N SER A 254 -9.09 39.70 -20.26
CA SER A 254 -7.90 40.52 -19.98
C SER A 254 -6.90 39.79 -19.08
N PHE A 255 -7.32 38.77 -18.34
CA PHE A 255 -6.44 37.89 -17.56
C PHE A 255 -5.34 37.29 -18.44
N TYR A 256 -5.67 36.70 -19.59
CA TYR A 256 -4.65 36.16 -20.50
C TYR A 256 -3.69 37.23 -21.04
N GLY A 257 -4.17 38.47 -21.20
CA GLY A 257 -3.35 39.58 -21.68
C GLY A 257 -2.32 40.07 -20.66
N SER A 258 -2.66 40.04 -19.37
CA SER A 258 -1.78 40.46 -18.27
C SER A 258 -0.78 39.40 -17.83
N TYR A 259 -1.07 38.11 -18.08
CA TYR A 259 -0.22 36.98 -17.68
C TYR A 259 0.47 36.28 -18.86
N ARG A 260 0.31 36.79 -20.09
CA ARG A 260 1.13 36.41 -21.23
C ARG A 260 2.52 36.99 -21.06
N VAL A 261 3.47 36.14 -20.66
CA VAL A 261 4.89 36.45 -20.85
C VAL A 261 5.10 36.64 -22.37
N PRO A 262 5.63 37.78 -22.86
CA PRO A 262 5.58 38.14 -24.28
C PRO A 262 6.34 37.23 -25.27
N GLU A 263 6.91 36.10 -24.88
CA GLU A 263 7.87 35.36 -25.72
C GLU A 263 7.58 33.87 -25.98
N PHE A 264 6.46 33.30 -25.52
CA PHE A 264 6.23 31.85 -25.71
C PHE A 264 4.89 31.57 -26.38
N ILE A 265 4.86 31.80 -27.70
CA ILE A 265 3.97 31.07 -28.62
C ILE A 265 4.84 29.99 -29.28
N HIS A 266 4.66 28.74 -28.86
CA HIS A 266 4.78 27.64 -29.81
C HIS A 266 3.48 26.84 -29.75
N TYR A 267 2.93 26.63 -30.96
CA TYR A 267 1.70 25.92 -31.28
C TYR A 267 1.65 24.50 -30.71
#